data_AF-A0A348XS54-F1
#
_entry.id   AF-A0A348XS54-F1
#
_cell.length_a   1.000
_cell.length_b   1.000
_cell.length_c   1.000
_cell.angle_alpha   90.00
_cell.angle_beta   90.00
_cell.angle_gamma   90.00
#
_symmetry.space_group_name_H-M   'P 1'
#
loop_
_entity.id
_entity.type
_entity.pdbx_description
1 polymer ?
#
loop_
_entity_poly.entity_id
_entity_poly.type
_entity_poly.pdbx_seq_one_letter_code
_entity_poly.pdbx_strand_id
1 'polypeptide(L)'
;MGTHLWHSVVRILRRICRKTAEKRSILEENKKRKKISIMVPCYNEEENVIPMSEALVDVMTRELPQYDYEILFIDNCSQDRTREYLEKICEGNKNIKAIFNVTNFGQFNSPFYGLCQTTGDCAISVCCDFQDPVEMIPKFVAEWENGYKIVSGIKSHSKENKFIYMLRTIYYKMIRKMSDVEMIEHFTGFGLYDKTFIHLLRQLDDPMPFIRGIVAEYGFKRKDLEYTQPKRRAGKTKNNFYSLYDAAMLSITSYTKVGLRLATFFGFIASALSMLVAVIYLVYKLTHWYTFTAGTAPIVIGIFLIGSIQLFFIGLIGEYILNINKRVIHRPLVVVEKTINFDDKPVPMAGTTQDSIVNELAYMNNASGLKEENQEKKTDGQQ
;
A
#
# COMPACT_ATOMS: atom_id res chain seq x y z
N MET A 1 55.44 -46.93 26.79
CA MET A 1 55.47 -45.47 26.49
C MET A 1 54.29 -44.98 25.65
N GLY A 2 53.57 -45.84 24.89
CA GLY A 2 52.50 -45.41 23.97
C GLY A 2 51.13 -45.07 24.57
N THR A 3 50.77 -45.60 25.75
CA THR A 3 49.43 -45.40 26.37
C THR A 3 49.24 -44.00 26.96
N HIS A 4 50.30 -43.39 27.51
CA HIS A 4 50.23 -42.03 28.06
C HIS A 4 50.10 -40.94 26.99
N LEU A 5 50.68 -41.16 25.80
CA LEU A 5 50.57 -40.22 24.68
C LEU A 5 49.14 -40.20 24.13
N TRP A 6 48.53 -41.38 23.97
CA TRP A 6 47.17 -41.52 23.47
C TRP A 6 46.13 -40.85 24.38
N HIS A 7 46.23 -41.07 25.70
CA HIS A 7 45.31 -40.44 26.67
C HIS A 7 45.42 -38.91 26.69
N SER A 8 46.62 -38.37 26.43
CA SER A 8 46.86 -36.93 26.36
C SER A 8 46.26 -36.32 25.10
N VAL A 9 46.42 -36.98 23.94
CA VAL A 9 45.82 -36.55 22.67
C VAL A 9 44.30 -36.55 22.75
N VAL A 10 43.68 -37.58 23.35
CA VAL A 10 42.21 -37.63 23.47
C VAL A 10 41.66 -36.63 24.47
N ARG A 11 42.40 -36.29 25.53
CA ARG A 11 42.03 -35.17 26.41
C ARG A 11 42.06 -33.82 25.68
N ILE A 12 43.06 -33.61 24.82
CA ILE A 12 43.18 -32.38 24.03
C ILE A 12 42.05 -32.29 23.00
N LEU A 13 41.76 -33.37 22.27
CA LEU A 13 40.67 -33.43 21.30
C LEU A 13 39.29 -33.22 21.96
N ARG A 14 39.04 -33.83 23.13
CA ARG A 14 37.80 -33.58 23.89
C ARG A 14 37.67 -32.12 24.35
N ARG A 15 38.77 -31.48 24.76
CA ARG A 15 38.78 -30.05 25.13
C ARG A 15 38.52 -29.15 23.92
N ILE A 16 39.08 -29.47 22.75
CA ILE A 16 38.85 -28.72 21.51
C ILE A 16 37.39 -28.89 21.07
N CYS A 17 36.86 -30.11 21.02
CA CYS A 17 35.44 -30.33 20.68
C CYS A 17 34.49 -29.61 21.65
N ARG A 18 34.79 -29.64 22.96
CA ARG A 18 33.97 -28.95 23.96
C ARG A 18 34.01 -27.43 23.77
N LYS A 19 35.19 -26.85 23.57
CA LYS A 19 35.33 -25.41 23.28
C LYS A 19 34.66 -25.01 21.96
N THR A 20 34.71 -25.86 20.94
CA THR A 20 34.05 -25.58 19.65
C THR A 20 32.53 -25.70 19.74
N ALA A 21 32.02 -26.67 20.52
CA ALA A 21 30.59 -26.81 20.79
C ALA A 21 30.05 -25.63 21.61
N GLU A 22 30.81 -25.19 22.62
CA GLU A 22 30.50 -24.03 23.46
C GLU A 22 30.58 -22.72 22.66
N LYS A 23 31.56 -22.56 21.76
CA LYS A 23 31.59 -21.44 20.81
C LYS A 23 30.40 -21.46 19.85
N ARG A 24 29.98 -22.63 19.38
CA ARG A 24 28.80 -22.78 18.51
C ARG A 24 27.49 -22.48 19.25
N SER A 25 27.34 -22.94 20.50
CA SER A 25 26.15 -22.63 21.30
C SER A 25 26.07 -21.14 21.62
N ILE A 26 27.19 -20.48 21.94
CA ILE A 26 27.25 -19.03 22.15
C ILE A 26 26.99 -18.24 20.85
N LEU A 27 27.37 -18.77 19.68
CA LEU A 27 27.09 -18.13 18.38
C LEU A 27 25.63 -18.29 17.96
N GLU A 28 25.01 -19.43 18.26
CA GLU A 28 23.58 -19.70 18.04
C GLU A 28 22.71 -18.88 19.00
N GLU A 29 23.10 -18.77 20.28
CA GLU A 29 22.40 -18.00 21.31
C GLU A 29 22.47 -16.47 21.07
N ASN A 30 23.48 -15.98 20.36
CA ASN A 30 23.62 -14.57 19.95
C ASN A 30 22.97 -14.23 18.61
N LYS A 31 22.37 -15.19 17.89
CA LYS A 31 21.61 -14.88 16.69
C LYS A 31 20.27 -14.32 17.11
N LYS A 32 20.18 -13.00 17.24
CA LYS A 32 18.93 -12.27 17.51
C LYS A 32 17.81 -12.89 16.67
N ARG A 33 16.74 -13.36 17.33
CA ARG A 33 15.60 -13.95 16.62
C ARG A 33 15.13 -12.96 15.56
N LYS A 34 14.93 -13.46 14.35
CA LYS A 34 14.38 -12.64 13.26
C LYS A 34 12.99 -12.18 13.69
N LYS A 35 12.67 -10.93 13.37
CA LYS A 35 11.41 -10.31 13.76
C LYS A 35 10.45 -10.21 12.57
N ILE A 36 9.20 -10.64 12.74
CA ILE A 36 8.16 -10.54 11.72
C ILE A 36 7.18 -9.45 12.12
N SER A 37 6.96 -8.49 11.24
CA SER A 37 5.97 -7.43 11.43
C SER A 37 4.69 -7.74 10.67
N ILE A 38 3.55 -7.59 11.32
CA ILE A 38 2.24 -7.71 10.67
C ILE A 38 1.55 -6.35 10.78
N MET A 39 1.30 -5.70 9.65
CA MET A 39 0.63 -4.41 9.59
C MET A 39 -0.84 -4.61 9.22
N VAL A 40 -1.73 -4.05 10.03
CA VAL A 40 -3.18 -4.17 9.88
C VAL A 40 -3.79 -2.77 9.81
N PRO A 41 -4.32 -2.34 8.65
CA PRO A 41 -5.02 -1.08 8.56
C PRO A 41 -6.47 -1.21 9.03
N CYS A 42 -6.95 -0.21 9.76
CA CYS A 42 -8.29 -0.18 10.34
C CYS A 42 -9.03 1.12 10.01
N TYR A 43 -10.31 1.01 9.70
CA TYR A 43 -11.23 2.14 9.61
C TYR A 43 -12.67 1.71 9.93
N ASN A 44 -13.09 1.98 11.16
CA ASN A 44 -14.32 1.50 11.78
C ASN A 44 -14.47 -0.02 11.67
N GLU A 45 -13.60 -0.73 12.38
CA GLU A 45 -13.48 -2.18 12.41
C GLU A 45 -13.68 -2.71 13.85
N GLU A 46 -14.58 -2.08 14.63
CA GLU A 46 -14.77 -2.40 16.06
C GLU A 46 -15.12 -3.88 16.33
N GLU A 47 -15.80 -4.54 15.39
CA GLU A 47 -16.16 -5.97 15.47
C GLU A 47 -14.99 -6.91 15.12
N ASN A 48 -13.95 -6.39 14.45
CA ASN A 48 -12.88 -7.18 13.83
C ASN A 48 -11.51 -7.02 14.50
N VAL A 49 -11.21 -5.87 15.12
CA VAL A 49 -9.87 -5.60 15.68
C VAL A 49 -9.45 -6.57 16.78
N ILE A 50 -10.34 -6.87 17.74
CA ILE A 50 -10.03 -7.81 18.83
C ILE A 50 -9.80 -9.22 18.26
N PRO A 51 -10.75 -9.82 17.51
CA PRO A 51 -10.54 -11.18 17.00
C PRO A 51 -9.35 -11.29 16.03
N MET A 52 -9.06 -10.24 15.25
CA MET A 52 -7.90 -10.22 14.36
C MET A 52 -6.60 -10.24 15.18
N SER A 53 -6.53 -9.44 16.25
CA SER A 53 -5.36 -9.44 17.13
C SER A 53 -5.10 -10.82 17.75
N GLU A 54 -6.15 -11.48 18.24
CA GLU A 54 -6.06 -12.83 18.82
C GLU A 54 -5.61 -13.86 17.78
N ALA A 55 -6.20 -13.84 16.58
CA ALA A 55 -5.85 -14.76 15.49
C ALA A 55 -4.39 -14.60 15.05
N LEU A 56 -3.91 -13.35 14.91
CA LEU A 56 -2.52 -13.09 14.54
C LEU A 56 -1.54 -13.52 15.65
N VAL A 57 -1.87 -13.28 16.92
CA VAL A 57 -1.05 -13.76 18.04
C VAL A 57 -1.02 -15.30 18.09
N ASP A 58 -2.15 -15.97 17.86
CA ASP A 58 -2.21 -17.45 17.82
C ASP A 58 -1.32 -18.01 16.72
N VAL A 59 -1.40 -17.48 15.50
CA VAL A 59 -0.53 -17.89 14.38
C VAL A 59 0.95 -17.66 14.71
N MET A 60 1.31 -16.49 15.24
CA MET A 60 2.70 -16.17 15.57
C MET A 60 3.26 -17.05 16.70
N THR A 61 2.46 -17.34 17.72
CA THR A 61 2.92 -18.09 18.90
C THR A 61 2.91 -19.60 18.68
N ARG A 62 1.98 -20.14 17.87
CA ARG A 62 1.83 -21.59 17.67
C ARG A 62 2.53 -22.09 16.42
N GLU A 63 2.43 -21.37 15.31
CA GLU A 63 2.97 -21.82 14.02
C GLU A 63 4.38 -21.25 13.75
N LEU A 64 4.72 -20.11 14.35
CA LEU A 64 5.99 -19.39 14.13
C LEU A 64 6.77 -19.06 15.43
N PRO A 65 6.85 -19.97 16.44
CA PRO A 65 7.45 -19.67 17.76
C PRO A 65 8.95 -19.33 17.74
N GLN A 66 9.64 -19.64 16.64
CA GLN A 66 11.05 -19.36 16.44
C GLN A 66 11.35 -17.89 16.07
N TYR A 67 10.32 -17.10 15.76
CA TYR A 67 10.45 -15.69 15.40
C TYR A 67 9.95 -14.79 16.51
N ASP A 68 10.58 -13.62 16.67
CA ASP A 68 9.96 -12.53 17.40
C ASP A 68 8.91 -11.88 16.50
N TYR A 69 7.91 -11.22 17.06
CA TYR A 69 6.85 -10.61 16.26
C TYR A 69 6.47 -9.21 16.75
N GLU A 70 5.95 -8.40 15.84
CA GLU A 70 5.13 -7.25 16.19
C GLU A 70 3.88 -7.19 15.32
N ILE A 71 2.78 -6.74 15.91
CA ILE A 71 1.54 -6.49 15.17
C ILE A 71 1.28 -5.00 15.27
N LEU A 72 1.32 -4.31 14.13
CA LEU A 72 1.08 -2.89 14.03
C LEU A 72 -0.30 -2.63 13.44
N PHE A 73 -1.21 -2.11 14.27
CA PHE A 73 -2.46 -1.55 13.80
C PHE A 73 -2.28 -0.09 13.40
N ILE A 74 -2.86 0.32 12.28
CA ILE A 74 -2.94 1.74 11.90
C ILE A 74 -4.39 2.14 11.70
N ASP A 75 -4.87 3.01 12.58
CA ASP A 75 -6.22 3.55 12.56
C ASP A 75 -6.31 4.81 11.71
N ASN A 76 -7.18 4.76 10.71
CA ASN A 76 -7.38 5.84 9.74
C ASN A 76 -8.49 6.83 10.16
N CYS A 77 -8.45 7.27 11.42
CA CYS A 77 -9.45 8.17 12.02
C CYS A 77 -10.84 7.53 12.12
N SER A 78 -10.92 6.36 12.77
CA SER A 78 -12.20 5.70 13.02
C SER A 78 -13.13 6.53 13.90
N GLN A 79 -14.43 6.42 13.64
CA GLN A 79 -15.52 7.11 14.33
C GLN A 79 -16.35 6.21 15.25
N ASP A 80 -16.04 4.91 15.29
CA ASP A 80 -16.64 3.92 16.19
C ASP A 80 -15.67 3.57 17.35
N ARG A 81 -15.90 2.47 18.07
CA ARG A 81 -15.05 2.07 19.21
C ARG A 81 -13.75 1.36 18.80
N THR A 82 -13.37 1.36 17.52
CA THR A 82 -12.12 0.76 17.04
C THR A 82 -10.92 1.29 17.82
N ARG A 83 -10.86 2.61 18.04
CA ARG A 83 -9.73 3.24 18.74
C ARG A 83 -9.61 2.77 20.19
N GLU A 84 -10.73 2.78 20.92
CA GLU A 84 -10.80 2.31 22.31
C GLU A 84 -10.34 0.85 22.43
N TYR A 85 -10.77 -0.02 21.50
CA TYR A 85 -10.35 -1.43 21.51
C TYR A 85 -8.87 -1.60 21.19
N LEU A 86 -8.31 -0.83 20.25
CA LEU A 86 -6.88 -0.86 19.95
C LEU A 86 -6.03 -0.44 21.14
N GLU A 87 -6.46 0.55 21.92
CA GLU A 87 -5.78 0.96 23.15
C GLU A 87 -5.72 -0.19 24.16
N LYS A 88 -6.86 -0.83 24.44
CA LYS A 88 -6.95 -1.98 25.37
C LYS A 88 -6.09 -3.17 24.92
N ILE A 89 -6.08 -3.48 23.63
CA ILE A 89 -5.25 -4.56 23.07
C ILE A 89 -3.76 -4.24 23.28
N CYS A 90 -3.34 -3.00 23.04
CA CYS A 90 -1.95 -2.57 23.22
C CYS A 90 -1.52 -2.54 24.71
N GLU A 91 -2.44 -2.26 25.63
CA GLU A 91 -2.18 -2.36 27.07
C GLU A 91 -1.90 -3.81 27.49
N GLY A 92 -2.68 -4.75 26.97
CA GLY A 92 -2.55 -6.19 27.27
C GLY A 92 -1.34 -6.88 26.64
N ASN A 93 -0.82 -6.38 25.52
CA ASN A 93 0.31 -7.00 24.82
C ASN A 93 1.27 -5.96 24.20
N LYS A 94 2.51 -5.90 24.71
CA LYS A 94 3.56 -4.98 24.25
C LYS A 94 4.09 -5.26 22.83
N ASN A 95 3.85 -6.47 22.31
CA ASN A 95 4.17 -6.78 20.91
C ASN A 95 3.13 -6.19 19.94
N ILE A 96 2.00 -5.71 20.43
CA ILE A 96 0.97 -5.04 19.63
C ILE A 96 1.16 -3.53 19.75
N LYS A 97 1.20 -2.86 18.60
CA LYS A 97 1.43 -1.43 18.44
C LYS A 97 0.25 -0.81 17.72
N ALA A 98 0.00 0.47 17.97
CA ALA A 98 -1.04 1.22 17.29
C ALA A 98 -0.54 2.61 16.86
N ILE A 99 -0.92 3.00 15.64
CA ILE A 99 -0.80 4.37 15.11
C ILE A 99 -2.21 4.91 14.91
N PHE A 100 -2.48 6.11 15.42
CA PHE A 100 -3.74 6.81 15.21
C PHE A 100 -3.50 8.03 14.32
N ASN A 101 -4.20 8.12 13.19
CA ASN A 101 -4.11 9.25 12.28
C ASN A 101 -5.01 10.41 12.73
N VAL A 102 -4.58 11.65 12.52
CA VAL A 102 -5.38 12.85 12.85
C VAL A 102 -6.65 12.95 11.98
N THR A 103 -6.62 12.38 10.77
CA THR A 103 -7.76 12.36 9.85
C THR A 103 -7.73 11.12 8.96
N ASN A 104 -8.74 10.94 8.13
CA ASN A 104 -8.81 9.87 7.16
C ASN A 104 -7.94 10.21 5.92
N PHE A 105 -6.81 9.52 5.78
CA PHE A 105 -5.86 9.67 4.66
C PHE A 105 -6.14 8.69 3.50
N GLY A 106 -7.29 8.02 3.50
CA GLY A 106 -7.70 7.07 2.47
C GLY A 106 -7.09 5.67 2.61
N GLN A 107 -7.54 4.77 1.73
CA GLN A 107 -7.26 3.33 1.76
C GLN A 107 -5.85 2.95 1.25
N PHE A 108 -5.05 3.91 0.78
CA PHE A 108 -3.71 3.64 0.25
C PHE A 108 -2.63 4.28 1.12
N ASN A 109 -2.75 5.58 1.43
CA ASN A 109 -1.71 6.31 2.17
C ASN A 109 -1.55 5.81 3.61
N SER A 110 -2.65 5.59 4.33
CA SER A 110 -2.60 5.10 5.71
C SER A 110 -1.95 3.71 5.80
N PRO A 111 -2.40 2.68 5.06
CA PRO A 111 -1.73 1.37 5.07
C PRO A 111 -0.27 1.44 4.62
N PHE A 112 0.06 2.24 3.59
CA PHE A 112 1.43 2.39 3.13
C PHE A 112 2.34 3.00 4.21
N TYR A 113 1.88 4.06 4.88
CA TYR A 113 2.61 4.65 5.99
C TYR A 113 2.82 3.63 7.12
N GLY A 114 1.76 2.92 7.53
CA GLY A 114 1.86 1.87 8.54
C GLY A 114 2.88 0.79 8.16
N LEU A 115 2.87 0.33 6.90
CA LEU A 115 3.82 -0.67 6.41
C LEU A 115 5.27 -0.16 6.54
N CYS A 116 5.50 1.11 6.22
CA CYS A 116 6.82 1.72 6.33
C CYS A 116 7.28 1.91 7.78
N GLN A 117 6.37 2.02 8.74
CA GLN A 117 6.68 2.15 10.17
C GLN A 117 7.03 0.81 10.87
N THR A 118 6.92 -0.32 10.16
CA THR A 118 7.30 -1.63 10.70
C THR A 118 8.82 -1.77 10.91
N THR A 119 9.24 -2.51 11.93
CA THR A 119 10.65 -2.66 12.35
C THR A 119 11.23 -4.06 12.14
N GLY A 120 10.41 -5.01 11.70
CA GLY A 120 10.81 -6.40 11.46
C GLY A 120 11.78 -6.58 10.29
N ASP A 121 12.32 -7.79 10.21
CA ASP A 121 13.14 -8.28 9.08
C ASP A 121 12.28 -8.58 7.84
N CYS A 122 10.97 -8.78 8.03
CA CYS A 122 9.96 -8.74 6.99
C CYS A 122 8.66 -8.16 7.54
N ALA A 123 7.80 -7.67 6.63
CA ALA A 123 6.50 -7.12 6.97
C ALA A 123 5.41 -7.72 6.08
N ILE A 124 4.26 -8.04 6.69
CA ILE A 124 3.08 -8.57 6.01
C ILE A 124 1.93 -7.59 6.22
N SER A 125 1.28 -7.17 5.14
CA SER A 125 0.07 -6.33 5.22
C SER A 125 -1.16 -7.23 5.19
N VAL A 126 -2.04 -7.14 6.19
CA VAL A 126 -3.26 -7.98 6.32
C VAL A 126 -4.48 -7.09 6.50
N CYS A 127 -5.54 -7.28 5.71
CA CYS A 127 -6.82 -6.59 5.93
C CYS A 127 -7.46 -7.01 7.27
N CYS A 128 -8.00 -6.04 8.03
CA CYS A 128 -8.61 -6.31 9.34
C CYS A 128 -9.90 -7.16 9.27
N ASP A 129 -10.56 -7.23 8.13
CA ASP A 129 -11.90 -7.80 7.94
C ASP A 129 -11.92 -9.33 7.64
N PHE A 130 -10.78 -10.01 7.87
CA PHE A 130 -10.54 -11.42 7.59
C PHE A 130 -10.67 -11.82 6.11
N GLN A 131 -10.67 -10.87 5.17
CA GLN A 131 -10.60 -11.22 3.74
C GLN A 131 -9.25 -11.78 3.31
N ASP A 132 -8.21 -11.52 4.10
CA ASP A 132 -6.88 -12.08 3.90
C ASP A 132 -6.69 -13.21 4.93
N PRO A 133 -6.52 -14.47 4.49
CA PRO A 133 -6.41 -15.62 5.39
C PRO A 133 -5.09 -15.56 6.17
N VAL A 134 -5.19 -15.54 7.50
CA VAL A 134 -4.03 -15.50 8.41
C VAL A 134 -3.16 -16.77 8.28
N GLU A 135 -3.74 -17.87 7.82
CA GLU A 135 -3.09 -19.16 7.57
C GLU A 135 -2.09 -19.10 6.40
N MET A 136 -2.09 -18.02 5.62
CA MET A 136 -1.08 -17.78 4.59
C MET A 136 0.22 -17.20 5.18
N ILE A 137 0.19 -16.61 6.38
CA ILE A 137 1.36 -15.99 7.01
C ILE A 137 2.52 -17.00 7.14
N PRO A 138 2.32 -18.22 7.69
CA PRO A 138 3.41 -19.21 7.78
C PRO A 138 3.95 -19.64 6.42
N LYS A 139 3.09 -19.74 5.40
CA LYS A 139 3.48 -20.08 4.03
C LYS A 139 4.33 -18.98 3.39
N PHE A 140 3.98 -17.72 3.62
CA PHE A 140 4.78 -16.58 3.16
C PHE A 140 6.15 -16.56 3.83
N VAL A 141 6.20 -16.80 5.14
CA VAL A 141 7.46 -16.85 5.89
C VAL A 141 8.36 -17.98 5.41
N ALA A 142 7.81 -19.16 5.10
CA ALA A 142 8.58 -20.27 4.54
C ALA A 142 9.25 -19.91 3.20
N GLU A 143 8.52 -19.26 2.29
CA GLU A 143 9.10 -18.82 1.01
C GLU A 143 10.09 -17.66 1.19
N TRP A 144 9.87 -16.78 2.16
CA TRP A 144 10.86 -15.75 2.49
C TRP A 144 12.18 -16.36 2.96
N GLU A 145 12.14 -17.41 3.79
CA GLU A 145 13.34 -18.15 4.20
C GLU A 145 14.02 -18.89 3.02
N ASN A 146 13.27 -19.26 1.98
CA ASN A 146 13.83 -19.77 0.72
C ASN A 146 14.59 -18.69 -0.08
N GLY A 147 14.59 -17.43 0.37
CA GLY A 147 15.36 -16.33 -0.21
C GLY A 147 14.56 -15.42 -1.15
N TYR A 148 13.25 -15.61 -1.26
CA TYR A 148 12.37 -14.68 -1.98
C TYR A 148 12.20 -13.39 -1.17
N LYS A 149 12.23 -12.25 -1.87
CA LYS A 149 12.18 -10.91 -1.24
C LYS A 149 10.77 -10.34 -1.19
N ILE A 150 9.90 -10.85 -2.06
CA ILE A 150 8.47 -10.55 -2.07
C ILE A 150 7.73 -11.86 -2.25
N VAL A 151 6.76 -12.12 -1.38
CA VAL A 151 5.85 -13.26 -1.53
C VAL A 151 4.43 -12.72 -1.64
N SER A 152 3.83 -12.79 -2.83
CA SER A 152 2.52 -12.20 -3.11
C SER A 152 1.41 -13.25 -3.04
N GLY A 153 0.31 -12.90 -2.37
CA GLY A 153 -0.93 -13.67 -2.41
C GLY A 153 -1.75 -13.31 -3.65
N ILE A 154 -2.02 -14.29 -4.51
CA ILE A 154 -2.86 -14.13 -5.70
C ILE A 154 -4.17 -14.88 -5.51
N LYS A 155 -5.30 -14.26 -5.88
CA LYS A 155 -6.60 -14.93 -5.80
C LYS A 155 -6.72 -15.96 -6.92
N SER A 156 -7.08 -17.20 -6.55
CA SER A 156 -7.16 -18.33 -7.49
C SER A 156 -8.22 -18.13 -8.59
N HIS A 157 -9.45 -17.69 -8.27
CA HIS A 157 -10.47 -17.38 -9.30
C HIS A 157 -11.58 -16.44 -8.81
N SER A 158 -12.08 -15.58 -9.72
CA SER A 158 -13.36 -14.87 -9.58
C SER A 158 -14.41 -15.55 -10.46
N LYS A 159 -15.58 -15.91 -9.90
CA LYS A 159 -16.74 -16.40 -10.67
C LYS A 159 -17.40 -15.23 -11.40
N GLU A 160 -16.77 -14.76 -12.47
CA GLU A 160 -17.31 -13.67 -13.29
C GLU A 160 -18.19 -14.17 -14.43
N ASN A 161 -19.14 -13.31 -14.83
CA ASN A 161 -19.99 -13.51 -15.98
C ASN A 161 -19.14 -13.55 -17.27
N LYS A 162 -19.42 -14.47 -18.21
CA LYS A 162 -18.59 -14.72 -19.41
C LYS A 162 -18.38 -13.46 -20.28
N PHE A 163 -19.36 -12.55 -20.29
CA PHE A 163 -19.26 -11.27 -20.99
C PHE A 163 -18.30 -10.28 -20.33
N ILE A 164 -18.34 -10.19 -19.00
CA ILE A 164 -17.40 -9.36 -18.20
C ILE A 164 -15.98 -9.93 -18.34
N TYR A 165 -15.84 -11.25 -18.31
CA TYR A 165 -14.57 -11.92 -18.54
C TYR A 165 -13.98 -11.59 -19.93
N MET A 166 -14.80 -11.59 -20.98
CA MET A 166 -14.36 -11.23 -22.34
C MET A 166 -13.93 -9.77 -22.45
N LEU A 167 -14.73 -8.82 -21.95
CA LEU A 167 -14.37 -7.39 -21.93
C LEU A 167 -13.09 -7.15 -21.14
N ARG A 168 -12.95 -7.82 -19.98
CA ARG A 168 -11.75 -7.79 -19.14
C ARG A 168 -10.54 -8.38 -19.86
N THR A 169 -10.72 -9.45 -20.63
CA THR A 169 -9.63 -10.07 -21.41
C THR A 169 -9.15 -9.14 -22.52
N ILE A 170 -10.07 -8.46 -23.22
CA ILE A 170 -9.72 -7.47 -24.26
C ILE A 170 -8.99 -6.28 -23.63
N TYR A 171 -9.52 -5.77 -22.51
CA TYR A 171 -8.91 -4.69 -21.73
C TYR A 171 -7.51 -5.06 -21.25
N TYR A 172 -7.32 -6.22 -20.62
CA TYR A 172 -6.00 -6.67 -20.16
C TYR A 172 -5.04 -6.98 -21.31
N LYS A 173 -5.50 -7.53 -22.44
CA LYS A 173 -4.64 -7.69 -23.62
C LYS A 173 -4.19 -6.36 -24.21
N MET A 174 -5.06 -5.34 -24.20
CA MET A 174 -4.68 -3.98 -24.59
C MET A 174 -3.66 -3.41 -23.60
N ILE A 175 -3.97 -3.44 -22.30
CA ILE A 175 -3.09 -2.90 -21.27
C ILE A 175 -1.74 -3.61 -21.20
N ARG A 176 -1.70 -4.94 -21.29
CA ARG A 176 -0.46 -5.72 -21.24
C ARG A 176 0.45 -5.45 -22.45
N LYS A 177 -0.11 -5.00 -23.58
CA LYS A 177 0.65 -4.56 -24.76
C LYS A 177 1.06 -3.07 -24.67
N MET A 178 0.50 -2.33 -23.72
CA MET A 178 0.57 -0.86 -23.63
C MET A 178 1.20 -0.35 -22.32
N SER A 179 1.37 -1.20 -21.32
CA SER A 179 2.03 -0.93 -20.05
C SER A 179 3.45 -1.46 -20.09
N ASP A 180 4.43 -0.63 -19.75
CA ASP A 180 5.84 -1.06 -19.60
C ASP A 180 6.04 -2.00 -18.39
N VAL A 181 5.03 -2.10 -17.52
CA VAL A 181 5.05 -2.90 -16.29
C VAL A 181 3.98 -3.98 -16.35
N GLU A 182 4.36 -5.25 -16.15
CA GLU A 182 3.42 -6.37 -16.06
C GLU A 182 2.58 -6.25 -14.79
N MET A 183 1.36 -5.70 -14.92
CA MET A 183 0.40 -5.71 -13.82
C MET A 183 0.01 -7.13 -13.45
N ILE A 184 0.10 -7.43 -12.16
CA ILE A 184 -0.17 -8.75 -11.61
C ILE A 184 -1.69 -8.92 -11.51
N GLU A 185 -2.24 -9.78 -12.34
CA GLU A 185 -3.65 -10.14 -12.28
C GLU A 185 -3.97 -10.72 -10.89
N HIS A 186 -5.10 -10.27 -10.30
CA HIS A 186 -5.62 -10.80 -9.03
C HIS A 186 -4.78 -10.57 -7.76
N PHE A 187 -3.74 -9.73 -7.82
CA PHE A 187 -2.99 -9.28 -6.64
C PHE A 187 -3.69 -8.10 -5.95
N THR A 188 -3.92 -8.22 -4.64
CA THR A 188 -4.58 -7.17 -3.85
C THR A 188 -3.63 -6.26 -3.09
N GLY A 189 -2.35 -6.60 -3.00
CA GLY A 189 -1.39 -6.01 -2.05
C GLY A 189 -1.12 -6.91 -0.84
N PHE A 190 -1.88 -8.01 -0.69
CA PHE A 190 -1.66 -9.02 0.34
C PHE A 190 -0.40 -9.83 0.04
N GLY A 191 0.58 -9.76 0.94
CA GLY A 191 1.86 -10.43 0.75
C GLY A 191 2.88 -10.06 1.82
N LEU A 192 4.01 -10.76 1.78
CA LEU A 192 5.18 -10.52 2.61
C LEU A 192 6.24 -9.75 1.82
N TYR A 193 6.80 -8.74 2.49
CA TYR A 193 7.84 -7.87 1.95
C TYR A 193 9.07 -7.92 2.86
N ASP A 194 10.22 -8.26 2.29
CA ASP A 194 11.49 -8.24 3.01
C ASP A 194 11.87 -6.81 3.43
N LYS A 195 12.60 -6.68 4.54
CA LYS A 195 13.10 -5.40 5.04
C LYS A 195 13.80 -4.55 3.98
N THR A 196 14.53 -5.16 3.04
CA THR A 196 15.17 -4.42 1.92
C THR A 196 14.15 -3.73 1.03
N PHE A 197 13.01 -4.37 0.74
CA PHE A 197 11.93 -3.76 -0.02
C PHE A 197 11.21 -2.69 0.78
N ILE A 198 10.97 -2.91 2.09
CA ILE A 198 10.41 -1.89 2.97
C ILE A 198 11.30 -0.63 3.02
N HIS A 199 12.62 -0.79 3.04
CA HIS A 199 13.55 0.34 2.94
C HIS A 199 13.43 1.10 1.62
N LEU A 200 13.22 0.40 0.50
CA LEU A 200 12.92 1.05 -0.78
C LEU A 200 11.62 1.84 -0.70
N LEU A 201 10.55 1.26 -0.12
CA LEU A 201 9.26 1.96 0.05
C LEU A 201 9.41 3.27 0.83
N ARG A 202 10.28 3.30 1.85
CA ARG A 202 10.56 4.52 2.64
C ARG A 202 11.25 5.63 1.84
N GLN A 203 11.99 5.26 0.79
CA GLN A 203 12.72 6.21 -0.06
C GLN A 203 11.87 6.74 -1.21
N LEU A 204 10.70 6.15 -1.46
CA LEU A 204 9.78 6.62 -2.48
C LEU A 204 9.06 7.87 -1.99
N ASP A 205 9.32 8.99 -2.67
CA ASP A 205 8.57 10.24 -2.50
C ASP A 205 7.36 10.25 -3.46
N ASP A 206 6.40 9.34 -3.20
CA ASP A 206 5.13 9.29 -3.94
C ASP A 206 3.98 9.65 -2.99
N PRO A 207 3.27 10.78 -3.19
CA PRO A 207 2.14 11.18 -2.34
C PRO A 207 0.87 10.32 -2.55
N MET A 208 0.84 9.48 -3.58
CA MET A 208 -0.23 8.51 -3.85
C MET A 208 0.34 7.11 -4.07
N PRO A 209 0.98 6.52 -3.03
CA PRO A 209 1.70 5.28 -3.17
C PRO A 209 0.74 4.12 -3.47
N PHE A 210 1.00 3.42 -4.55
CA PHE A 210 0.20 2.27 -4.98
C PHE A 210 1.05 1.00 -4.95
N ILE A 211 0.98 0.27 -3.83
CA ILE A 211 1.83 -0.92 -3.59
C ILE A 211 1.80 -1.91 -4.75
N ARG A 212 0.64 -2.12 -5.39
CA ARG A 212 0.53 -3.06 -6.52
C ARG A 212 1.38 -2.63 -7.71
N GLY A 213 1.39 -1.33 -8.03
CA GLY A 213 2.23 -0.76 -9.07
C GLY A 213 3.71 -0.83 -8.69
N ILE A 214 4.05 -0.43 -7.46
CA ILE A 214 5.43 -0.43 -6.96
C ILE A 214 6.02 -1.85 -6.94
N VAL A 215 5.24 -2.86 -6.54
CA VAL A 215 5.67 -4.27 -6.57
C VAL A 215 5.84 -4.77 -8.00
N ALA A 216 4.99 -4.34 -8.93
CA ALA A 216 5.13 -4.71 -10.33
C ALA A 216 6.38 -4.07 -10.99
N GLU A 217 6.74 -2.84 -10.59
CA GLU A 217 7.88 -2.09 -11.14
C GLU A 217 9.22 -2.47 -10.47
N TYR A 218 9.25 -2.60 -9.14
CA TYR A 218 10.47 -2.79 -8.36
C TYR A 218 10.58 -4.16 -7.68
N GLY A 219 9.63 -5.08 -7.92
CA GLY A 219 9.57 -6.37 -7.24
C GLY A 219 10.57 -7.39 -7.79
N PHE A 220 11.76 -7.45 -7.19
CA PHE A 220 12.78 -8.46 -7.50
C PHE A 220 12.64 -9.72 -6.64
N LYS A 221 13.07 -10.88 -7.16
CA LYS A 221 13.02 -12.19 -6.47
C LYS A 221 11.66 -12.47 -5.82
N ARG A 222 10.61 -12.40 -6.63
CA ARG A 222 9.22 -12.54 -6.20
C ARG A 222 8.70 -13.96 -6.39
N LYS A 223 7.85 -14.41 -5.46
CA LYS A 223 7.10 -15.67 -5.54
C LYS A 223 5.62 -15.42 -5.33
N ASP A 224 4.79 -16.07 -6.14
CA ASP A 224 3.34 -15.96 -6.05
C ASP A 224 2.75 -17.22 -5.44
N LEU A 225 1.89 -17.03 -4.44
CA LEU A 225 1.12 -18.11 -3.81
C LEU A 225 -0.37 -17.86 -4.00
N GLU A 226 -1.07 -18.87 -4.50
CA GLU A 226 -2.50 -18.79 -4.70
C GLU A 226 -3.27 -19.00 -3.39
N TYR A 227 -4.34 -18.22 -3.20
CA TYR A 227 -5.28 -18.39 -2.09
C TYR A 227 -6.73 -18.18 -2.53
N THR A 228 -7.64 -18.81 -1.77
CA THR A 228 -9.07 -18.59 -1.92
C THR A 228 -9.51 -17.52 -0.92
N GLN A 229 -10.04 -16.40 -1.41
CA GLN A 229 -10.48 -15.31 -0.55
C GLN A 229 -11.69 -15.75 0.30
N PRO A 230 -11.58 -15.80 1.64
CA PRO A 230 -12.72 -16.04 2.53
C PRO A 230 -13.74 -14.90 2.44
N LYS A 231 -14.98 -15.20 2.86
CA LYS A 231 -15.99 -14.16 3.05
C LYS A 231 -15.61 -13.30 4.25
N ARG A 232 -15.82 -11.99 4.12
CA ARG A 232 -15.67 -11.03 5.22
C ARG A 232 -16.46 -11.50 6.44
N ARG A 233 -15.84 -11.44 7.63
CA ARG A 233 -16.46 -11.85 8.90
C ARG A 233 -17.59 -10.91 9.31
N ALA A 234 -17.33 -9.60 9.28
CA ALA A 234 -18.24 -8.56 9.76
C ALA A 234 -17.99 -7.22 9.02
N GLY A 235 -19.01 -6.36 8.96
CA GLY A 235 -18.95 -5.02 8.35
C GLY A 235 -19.46 -4.90 6.90
N LYS A 236 -20.04 -3.75 6.55
CA LYS A 236 -20.55 -3.45 5.19
C LYS A 236 -19.44 -2.95 4.26
N THR A 237 -19.50 -3.27 2.97
CA THR A 237 -18.57 -2.72 1.97
C THR A 237 -18.76 -1.20 1.88
N LYS A 238 -17.72 -0.43 2.22
CA LYS A 238 -17.74 1.05 2.21
C LYS A 238 -17.21 1.66 0.91
N ASN A 239 -16.86 0.84 -0.08
CA ASN A 239 -16.42 1.36 -1.37
C ASN A 239 -17.64 1.88 -2.14
N ASN A 240 -17.75 3.20 -2.20
CA ASN A 240 -18.73 3.89 -3.02
C ASN A 240 -18.29 3.83 -4.49
N PHE A 241 -19.25 3.96 -5.43
CA PHE A 241 -18.96 4.00 -6.87
C PHE A 241 -17.88 5.05 -7.21
N TYR A 242 -17.95 6.23 -6.59
CA TYR A 242 -16.97 7.30 -6.76
C TYR A 242 -15.56 6.91 -6.30
N SER A 243 -15.41 6.20 -5.17
CA SER A 243 -14.08 5.79 -4.71
C SER A 243 -13.47 4.70 -5.60
N LEU A 244 -14.33 3.86 -6.22
CA LEU A 244 -13.89 2.88 -7.21
C LEU A 244 -13.48 3.55 -8.53
N TYR A 245 -14.23 4.59 -8.96
CA TYR A 245 -13.89 5.41 -10.11
C TYR A 245 -12.57 6.16 -9.90
N ASP A 246 -12.37 6.79 -8.74
CA ASP A 246 -11.12 7.48 -8.40
C ASP A 246 -9.92 6.53 -8.41
N ALA A 247 -10.07 5.33 -7.86
CA ALA A 247 -9.03 4.31 -7.88
C ALA A 247 -8.71 3.83 -9.31
N ALA A 248 -9.73 3.67 -10.16
CA ALA A 248 -9.57 3.32 -11.57
C ALA A 248 -8.88 4.45 -12.36
N MET A 249 -9.32 5.70 -12.17
CA MET A 249 -8.70 6.87 -12.80
C MET A 249 -7.27 7.06 -12.34
N LEU A 250 -6.97 6.90 -11.06
CA LEU A 250 -5.60 6.96 -10.53
C LEU A 250 -4.70 5.90 -11.18
N SER A 251 -5.20 4.67 -11.34
CA SER A 251 -4.46 3.57 -11.98
C SER A 251 -4.16 3.88 -13.46
N ILE A 252 -5.15 4.41 -14.19
CA ILE A 252 -4.99 4.79 -15.60
C ILE A 252 -4.02 5.99 -15.71
N THR A 253 -4.23 7.05 -14.94
CA THR A 253 -3.46 8.29 -15.06
C THR A 253 -2.01 8.15 -14.56
N SER A 254 -1.77 7.34 -13.52
CA SER A 254 -0.43 7.19 -12.94
C SER A 254 0.48 6.28 -13.78
N TYR A 255 -0.08 5.26 -14.43
CA TYR A 255 0.72 4.22 -15.10
C TYR A 255 0.48 4.12 -16.61
N THR A 256 -0.54 4.79 -17.15
CA THR A 256 -0.92 4.66 -18.56
C THR A 256 -0.73 5.97 -19.32
N LYS A 257 0.47 6.19 -19.90
CA LYS A 257 0.74 7.27 -20.87
C LYS A 257 -0.10 7.15 -22.16
N VAL A 258 -0.75 6.01 -22.32
CA VAL A 258 -1.39 5.58 -23.56
C VAL A 258 -2.74 6.24 -23.78
N GLY A 259 -3.50 6.54 -22.72
CA GLY A 259 -4.79 7.23 -22.88
C GLY A 259 -4.62 8.57 -23.59
N LEU A 260 -3.59 9.32 -23.22
CA LEU A 260 -3.23 10.60 -23.86
C LEU A 260 -2.65 10.41 -25.28
N ARG A 261 -1.90 9.32 -25.53
CA ARG A 261 -1.41 8.99 -26.88
C ARG A 261 -2.52 8.57 -27.83
N LEU A 262 -3.51 7.82 -27.36
CA LEU A 262 -4.70 7.47 -28.14
C LEU A 262 -5.53 8.72 -28.44
N ALA A 263 -5.75 9.57 -27.44
CA ALA A 263 -6.42 10.85 -27.61
C ALA A 263 -5.79 11.70 -28.72
N THR A 264 -4.45 11.84 -28.69
CA THR A 264 -3.70 12.59 -29.71
C THR A 264 -3.77 11.94 -31.09
N PHE A 265 -3.69 10.61 -31.16
CA PHE A 265 -3.84 9.88 -32.43
C PHE A 265 -5.24 10.02 -33.05
N PHE A 266 -6.29 9.86 -32.23
CA PHE A 266 -7.67 10.11 -32.67
C PHE A 266 -7.88 11.56 -33.10
N GLY A 267 -7.33 12.52 -32.35
CA GLY A 267 -7.35 13.93 -32.72
C GLY A 267 -6.68 14.18 -34.08
N PHE A 268 -5.54 13.55 -34.34
CA PHE A 268 -4.84 13.66 -35.61
C PHE A 268 -5.63 13.07 -36.79
N ILE A 269 -6.19 11.85 -36.61
CA ILE A 269 -7.04 11.23 -37.63
C ILE A 269 -8.28 12.08 -37.90
N ALA A 270 -8.97 12.54 -36.84
CA ALA A 270 -10.15 13.38 -36.97
C ALA A 270 -9.83 14.70 -37.68
N SER A 271 -8.69 15.31 -37.38
CA SER A 271 -8.21 16.51 -38.06
C SER A 271 -7.91 16.26 -39.54
N ALA A 272 -7.28 15.13 -39.88
CA ALA A 272 -7.00 14.76 -41.27
C ALA A 272 -8.30 14.51 -42.07
N LEU A 273 -9.26 13.78 -41.49
CA LEU A 273 -10.59 13.60 -42.09
C LEU A 273 -11.33 14.93 -42.24
N SER A 274 -11.30 15.79 -41.21
CA SER A 274 -11.95 17.09 -41.24
C SER A 274 -11.36 17.98 -42.34
N MET A 275 -10.03 17.99 -42.50
CA MET A 275 -9.35 18.70 -43.58
C MET A 275 -9.75 18.15 -44.96
N LEU A 276 -9.80 16.83 -45.11
CA LEU A 276 -10.22 16.20 -46.37
C LEU A 276 -11.67 16.55 -46.73
N VAL A 277 -12.59 16.47 -45.77
CA VAL A 277 -13.99 16.88 -45.96
C VAL A 277 -14.07 18.38 -46.30
N ALA A 278 -13.30 19.23 -45.63
CA ALA A 278 -13.27 20.67 -45.90
C ALA A 278 -12.81 20.97 -47.33
N VAL A 279 -11.76 20.30 -47.82
CA VAL A 279 -11.27 20.43 -49.20
C VAL A 279 -12.32 19.95 -50.20
N ILE A 280 -12.96 18.80 -49.94
CA ILE A 280 -14.04 18.29 -50.79
C ILE A 280 -15.19 19.30 -50.86
N TYR A 281 -15.64 19.82 -49.72
CA TYR A 281 -16.69 20.83 -49.64
C TYR A 281 -16.30 22.12 -50.38
N LEU A 282 -15.04 22.55 -50.26
CA LEU A 282 -14.53 23.71 -50.97
C LEU A 282 -14.57 23.52 -52.49
N VAL A 283 -14.09 22.39 -52.99
CA VAL A 283 -14.10 22.06 -54.44
C VAL A 283 -15.55 21.95 -54.95
N TYR A 284 -16.43 21.30 -54.19
CA TYR A 284 -17.86 21.22 -54.54
C TYR A 284 -18.51 22.60 -54.57
N LYS A 285 -18.20 23.48 -53.60
CA LYS A 285 -18.74 24.83 -53.59
C LYS A 285 -18.23 25.69 -54.76
N LEU A 286 -16.97 25.53 -55.16
CA LEU A 286 -16.40 26.24 -56.32
C LEU A 286 -16.99 25.77 -57.65
N THR A 287 -17.25 24.46 -57.81
CA THR A 287 -17.82 23.88 -59.03
C THR A 287 -19.35 24.09 -59.14
N HIS A 288 -20.06 24.10 -58.01
CA HIS A 288 -21.51 24.17 -57.92
C HIS A 288 -21.98 25.37 -57.08
N TRP A 289 -21.50 26.56 -57.45
CA TRP A 289 -21.65 27.78 -56.65
C TRP A 289 -23.10 28.09 -56.26
N TYR A 290 -24.03 27.97 -57.20
CA TYR A 290 -25.44 28.36 -57.03
C TYR A 290 -26.35 27.22 -56.55
N THR A 291 -25.94 25.97 -56.70
CA THR A 291 -26.78 24.80 -56.37
C THR A 291 -26.38 24.13 -55.05
N PHE A 292 -25.16 24.34 -54.57
CA PHE A 292 -24.69 23.77 -53.31
C PHE A 292 -24.87 24.73 -52.13
N THR A 293 -25.88 24.46 -51.30
CA THR A 293 -26.12 25.14 -50.01
C THR A 293 -25.65 24.25 -48.88
N ALA A 294 -24.75 24.74 -48.03
CA ALA A 294 -24.34 23.99 -46.83
C ALA A 294 -25.55 23.87 -45.88
N GLY A 295 -26.02 22.64 -45.66
CA GLY A 295 -27.18 22.39 -44.79
C GLY A 295 -26.88 22.81 -43.35
N THR A 296 -27.84 23.50 -42.71
CA THR A 296 -27.74 23.92 -41.30
C THR A 296 -27.65 22.73 -40.35
N ALA A 297 -28.36 21.63 -40.62
CA ALA A 297 -28.33 20.43 -39.80
C ALA A 297 -26.93 19.78 -39.69
N PRO A 298 -26.20 19.48 -40.79
CA PRO A 298 -24.82 19.02 -40.72
C PRO A 298 -23.87 19.95 -39.95
N ILE A 299 -24.02 21.27 -40.10
CA ILE A 299 -23.20 22.27 -39.41
C ILE A 299 -23.43 22.19 -37.89
N VAL A 300 -24.70 22.19 -37.46
CA VAL A 300 -25.06 22.12 -36.05
C VAL A 300 -24.59 20.80 -35.42
N ILE A 301 -24.80 19.67 -36.10
CA ILE A 301 -24.32 18.35 -35.65
C ILE A 301 -22.79 18.35 -35.52
N GLY A 302 -22.07 18.89 -36.51
CA GLY A 302 -20.62 18.99 -36.49
C GLY A 302 -20.09 19.83 -35.33
N ILE A 303 -20.69 20.99 -35.06
CA ILE A 303 -20.30 21.87 -33.95
C ILE A 303 -20.49 21.18 -32.61
N PHE A 304 -21.67 20.58 -32.36
CA PHE A 304 -21.92 19.88 -31.10
C PHE A 304 -21.02 18.65 -30.92
N LEU A 305 -20.76 17.90 -31.98
CA LEU A 305 -19.87 16.74 -31.94
C LEU A 305 -18.43 17.17 -31.60
N ILE A 306 -17.88 18.17 -32.30
CA ILE A 306 -16.53 18.68 -32.04
C ILE A 306 -16.44 19.27 -30.63
N GLY A 307 -17.43 20.06 -30.21
CA GLY A 307 -17.48 20.62 -28.85
C GLY A 307 -17.50 19.55 -27.77
N SER A 308 -18.25 18.46 -27.98
CA SER A 308 -18.32 17.34 -27.03
C SER A 308 -16.99 16.60 -26.92
N ILE A 309 -16.33 16.34 -28.05
CA ILE A 309 -15.01 15.70 -28.11
C ILE A 309 -13.94 16.58 -27.45
N GLN A 310 -13.97 17.89 -27.69
CA GLN A 310 -13.04 18.85 -27.08
C GLN A 310 -13.20 18.91 -25.57
N LEU A 311 -14.43 19.04 -25.05
CA LEU A 311 -14.70 19.04 -23.61
C LEU A 311 -14.24 17.74 -22.94
N PHE A 312 -14.43 16.59 -23.61
CA PHE A 312 -13.93 15.30 -23.13
C PHE A 312 -12.40 15.29 -22.99
N PHE A 313 -11.65 15.75 -24.01
CA PHE A 313 -10.18 15.79 -23.93
C PHE A 313 -9.65 16.83 -22.94
N ILE A 314 -10.33 17.97 -22.79
CA ILE A 314 -10.00 18.95 -21.75
C ILE A 314 -10.20 18.34 -20.36
N GLY A 315 -11.29 17.59 -20.15
CA GLY A 315 -11.53 16.85 -18.91
C GLY A 315 -10.41 15.84 -18.62
N LEU A 316 -9.98 15.07 -19.63
CA LEU A 316 -8.84 14.15 -19.51
C LEU A 316 -7.55 14.89 -19.13
N ILE A 317 -7.23 16.00 -19.79
CA ILE A 317 -6.05 16.82 -19.45
C ILE A 317 -6.16 17.36 -18.02
N GLY A 318 -7.35 17.78 -17.60
CA GLY A 318 -7.64 18.22 -16.22
C GLY A 318 -7.29 17.15 -15.18
N GLU A 319 -7.62 15.89 -15.44
CA GLU A 319 -7.24 14.77 -14.57
C GLU A 319 -5.72 14.59 -14.49
N TYR A 320 -4.98 14.71 -15.60
CA TYR A 320 -3.51 14.66 -15.55
C TYR A 320 -2.92 15.85 -14.77
N ILE A 321 -3.44 17.07 -14.98
CA ILE A 321 -3.01 18.26 -14.24
C ILE A 321 -3.28 18.08 -12.74
N LEU A 322 -4.44 17.54 -12.35
CA LEU A 322 -4.75 17.27 -10.95
C LEU A 322 -3.77 16.27 -10.34
N ASN A 323 -3.40 15.21 -11.06
CA ASN A 323 -2.42 14.23 -10.59
C ASN A 323 -1.01 14.82 -10.50
N ILE A 324 -0.60 15.65 -11.46
CA ILE A 324 0.67 16.39 -11.39
C ILE A 324 0.66 17.32 -10.18
N ASN A 325 -0.43 18.08 -9.99
CA ASN A 325 -0.57 19.00 -8.85
C ASN A 325 -0.45 18.25 -7.51
N LYS A 326 -1.10 17.09 -7.37
CA LYS A 326 -0.96 16.24 -6.19
C LYS A 326 0.47 15.75 -5.95
N ARG A 327 1.23 15.46 -7.02
CA ARG A 327 2.65 15.05 -6.94
C ARG A 327 3.62 16.20 -6.68
N VAL A 328 3.27 17.43 -7.08
CA VAL A 328 4.09 18.62 -6.86
C VAL A 328 3.89 19.19 -5.45
N ILE A 329 2.70 19.07 -4.88
CA ILE A 329 2.43 19.51 -3.51
C ILE A 329 2.95 18.43 -2.55
N HIS A 330 4.09 18.69 -1.90
CA HIS A 330 4.73 17.79 -0.93
C HIS A 330 4.00 17.84 0.41
N ARG A 331 2.81 17.26 0.47
CA ARG A 331 2.10 17.04 1.75
C ARG A 331 2.66 15.79 2.43
N PRO A 332 2.73 15.78 3.77
CA PRO A 332 3.04 14.55 4.49
C PRO A 332 2.00 13.48 4.12
N LEU A 333 2.46 12.24 3.88
CA LEU A 333 1.61 11.10 3.53
C LEU A 333 0.48 10.88 4.54
N VAL A 334 0.84 11.00 5.82
CA VAL A 334 -0.03 10.82 6.97
C VAL A 334 0.45 11.77 8.08
N VAL A 335 -0.48 12.33 8.84
CA VAL A 335 -0.21 13.03 10.10
C VAL A 335 -0.70 12.15 11.24
N VAL A 336 0.22 11.77 12.11
CA VAL A 336 -0.04 10.90 13.26
C VAL A 336 -0.46 11.74 14.46
N GLU A 337 -1.56 11.36 15.09
CA GLU A 337 -2.09 11.95 16.32
C GLU A 337 -1.42 11.33 17.55
N LYS A 338 -1.38 9.99 17.60
CA LYS A 338 -0.93 9.23 18.75
C LYS A 338 -0.31 7.91 18.30
N THR A 339 0.70 7.45 19.04
CA THR A 339 1.34 6.14 18.86
C THR A 339 1.41 5.40 20.19
N ILE A 340 1.23 4.07 20.18
CA ILE A 340 1.29 3.23 21.38
C ILE A 340 2.30 2.09 21.18
N ASN A 341 3.10 1.81 22.22
CA ASN A 341 4.15 0.77 22.24
C ASN A 341 5.25 0.95 21.17
N PHE A 342 5.66 2.19 20.91
CA PHE A 342 6.82 2.50 20.09
C PHE A 342 8.02 2.80 20.99
N ASP A 343 9.10 2.05 20.83
CA ASP A 343 10.35 2.24 21.60
C ASP A 343 11.15 3.46 21.09
N ASP A 344 11.02 3.77 19.80
CA ASP A 344 11.71 4.86 19.09
C ASP A 344 10.71 5.78 18.38
N LYS A 345 11.13 7.01 18.04
CA LYS A 345 10.34 7.92 17.19
C LYS A 345 10.02 7.25 15.84
N PRO A 346 8.86 7.54 15.22
CA PRO A 346 8.49 7.00 13.91
C PRO A 346 9.62 7.14 12.88
N VAL A 347 9.84 6.10 12.08
CA VAL A 347 10.89 6.05 11.06
C VAL A 347 10.65 7.17 10.03
N PRO A 348 11.66 8.00 9.72
CA PRO A 348 11.50 9.07 8.74
C PRO A 348 11.27 8.51 7.33
N MET A 349 10.37 9.15 6.60
CA MET A 349 10.04 8.86 5.20
C MET A 349 10.67 9.92 4.28
N ALA A 350 10.96 9.57 3.04
CA ALA A 350 11.27 10.57 2.01
C ALA A 350 10.05 11.48 1.78
N GLY A 351 10.28 12.76 1.56
CA GLY A 351 9.21 13.74 1.27
C GLY A 351 8.43 14.27 2.49
N THR A 352 8.52 13.62 3.67
CA THR A 352 8.09 14.28 4.90
C THR A 352 9.17 15.27 5.34
N THR A 353 8.88 16.56 5.24
CA THR A 353 9.50 17.59 6.10
C THR A 353 9.16 17.27 7.55
N GLN A 354 9.82 16.26 8.11
CA GLN A 354 9.55 15.67 9.42
C GLN A 354 10.20 16.42 10.58
N ASP A 355 10.80 17.59 10.32
CA ASP A 355 11.41 18.42 11.37
C ASP A 355 10.48 19.50 11.95
N SER A 356 9.39 19.89 11.26
CA SER A 356 8.55 21.01 11.71
C SER A 356 7.25 20.62 12.44
N ILE A 357 6.50 19.60 12.00
CA ILE A 357 5.10 19.44 12.46
C ILE A 357 4.95 18.49 13.67
N VAL A 358 5.77 17.44 13.77
CA VAL A 358 5.69 16.51 14.92
C VAL A 358 6.26 17.15 16.20
N ASN A 359 7.25 18.04 16.06
CA ASN A 359 7.76 18.80 17.19
C ASN A 359 6.72 19.81 17.71
N GLU A 360 5.93 20.47 16.86
CA GLU A 360 5.01 21.52 17.32
C GLU A 360 3.77 20.96 18.05
N LEU A 361 3.17 19.85 17.59
CA LEU A 361 2.00 19.27 18.25
C LEU A 361 2.34 18.53 19.56
N ALA A 362 3.50 17.87 19.64
CA ALA A 362 3.99 17.28 20.88
C ALA A 362 4.40 18.36 21.91
N TYR A 363 4.94 19.50 21.45
CA TYR A 363 5.17 20.66 22.31
C TYR A 363 3.87 21.30 22.80
N MET A 364 2.82 21.38 21.97
CA MET A 364 1.54 21.95 22.38
C MET A 364 0.80 21.10 23.42
N ASN A 365 0.83 19.77 23.32
CA ASN A 365 0.23 18.89 24.34
C ASN A 365 1.02 18.83 25.66
N ASN A 366 2.35 18.98 25.63
CA ASN A 366 3.12 19.13 26.87
C ASN A 366 2.94 20.53 27.50
N ALA A 367 2.72 21.57 26.70
CA ALA A 367 2.47 22.92 27.18
C ALA A 367 1.07 23.11 27.81
N SER A 368 0.06 22.34 27.38
CA SER A 368 -1.25 22.30 28.03
C SER A 368 -1.19 21.55 29.37
N GLY A 369 -0.52 20.38 29.42
CA GLY A 369 -0.33 19.63 30.67
C GLY A 369 0.46 20.42 31.74
N LEU A 370 1.49 21.18 31.34
CA LEU A 370 2.25 22.05 32.25
C LEU A 370 1.45 23.26 32.76
N LYS A 371 0.38 23.68 32.07
CA LYS A 371 -0.49 24.77 32.54
C LYS A 371 -1.52 24.27 33.56
N GLU A 372 -2.04 23.06 33.37
CA GLU A 372 -2.97 22.44 34.33
C GLU A 372 -2.27 22.09 35.65
N GLU A 373 -1.06 21.51 35.60
CA GLU A 373 -0.27 21.18 36.79
C GLU A 373 0.16 22.44 37.60
N ASN A 374 0.42 23.55 36.90
CA ASN A 374 0.75 24.83 37.54
C ASN A 374 -0.48 25.60 38.06
N GLN A 375 -1.67 25.30 37.56
CA GLN A 375 -2.92 25.82 38.11
C GLN A 375 -3.35 25.02 39.35
N GLU A 376 -3.26 23.69 39.35
CA GLU A 376 -3.53 22.86 40.53
C GLU A 376 -2.61 23.22 41.71
N LYS A 377 -1.29 23.34 41.48
CA LYS A 377 -0.33 23.74 42.53
C LYS A 377 -0.54 25.16 43.08
N LYS A 378 -1.16 26.07 42.32
CA LYS A 378 -1.51 27.41 42.82
C LYS A 378 -2.78 27.41 43.66
N THR A 379 -3.66 26.42 43.48
CA THR A 379 -4.92 26.32 44.23
C THR A 379 -4.70 25.60 45.57
N ASP A 380 -3.83 24.59 45.61
CA ASP A 380 -3.45 23.88 46.85
C ASP A 380 -2.47 24.66 47.74
N GLY A 381 -1.78 25.67 47.22
CA GLY A 381 -0.92 26.57 47.99
C GLY A 381 -1.63 27.75 48.66
N GLN A 382 -2.97 27.82 48.55
CA GLN A 382 -3.78 28.94 49.05
C GLN A 382 -4.92 28.54 50.02
N GLN A 383 -4.85 27.35 50.63
CA GLN A 383 -5.73 26.96 51.75
C GLN A 383 -4.94 26.59 53.01
#